data_AF-A0A533RF71-F1
#
_entry.id   AF-A0A533RF71-F1
#
_cell.length_a   1.000
_cell.length_b   1.000
_cell.length_c   1.000
_cell.angle_alpha   90.00
_cell.angle_beta   90.00
_cell.angle_gamma   90.00
#
_symmetry.space_group_name_H-M   'P 1'
#
loop_
_entity.id
_entity.type
_entity.pdbx_description
1 polymer ?
#
loop_
_entity_poly.entity_id
_entity_poly.type
_entity_poly.pdbx_seq_one_letter_code
_entity_poly.pdbx_strand_id
1 'polypeptide(L)'
;MENTVRWTARGLALGAVLGLFLAVPARAVPVPGGSVDPMTIPKYVIPLVIPPVMPASSDTATPAADYNIAVRQFGQQILPGGLWNALSGRSDGFGPTTVWSYGRAEDPLPAGGVAPAPDSSFNYPAYTIENLSGQMTKVRWINELVENPDACFHGTPTGTDCSFLPHLLPVDQTLHWANPPKADCVDHMGMLTDPNRTDCETRNDAPYTGPVPMVVHVHGAHVNAASDGYPEAWWLPAANNIDPSYATTGALFSQWAPANTVPGSAFYAYENTQPATTIWYHDHSLGMTRLNVYAGPAGFWLIRGGAYDTAAGILPGPAPAAGDSVLELNAPTLVEGTADKRRVIREIPIVMQDRSFDYVDAGGNVLPDAGGATGTKLWYPASRTDFDGFVGPYITPFSESDISGIWNPEAFFNTFVVNGVAWPYLDVAQERYRFRLLNGCNSRTLNLAMTVVSSPDAGLVGQELPFFQIGGDQGFLPKVAMIRTGFMASL
;
A
#
# COMPACT_ATOMS: atom_id res chain seq x y z
N MET A 1 -33.04 55.19 -10.66
CA MET A 1 -34.28 55.32 -9.85
C MET A 1 -34.31 54.13 -8.91
N GLU A 2 -33.71 54.34 -7.74
CA GLU A 2 -33.84 53.48 -6.57
C GLU A 2 -35.27 53.60 -6.06
N ASN A 3 -35.90 52.47 -5.70
CA ASN A 3 -37.11 52.50 -4.89
C ASN A 3 -36.82 51.84 -3.54
N THR A 4 -36.72 52.70 -2.54
CA THR A 4 -36.77 52.39 -1.12
C THR A 4 -38.23 52.24 -0.69
N VAL A 5 -38.54 51.24 0.14
CA VAL A 5 -39.68 51.29 1.07
C VAL A 5 -39.22 50.80 2.44
N ARG A 6 -39.37 51.70 3.42
CA ARG A 6 -39.10 51.52 4.84
C ARG A 6 -40.20 50.68 5.50
N TRP A 7 -39.83 49.84 6.47
CA TRP A 7 -40.75 49.39 7.52
C TRP A 7 -40.16 49.67 8.90
N THR A 8 -41.04 50.19 9.76
CA THR A 8 -40.83 50.81 11.06
C THR A 8 -40.42 49.83 12.16
N ALA A 9 -39.47 50.24 13.01
CA ALA A 9 -39.15 49.56 14.25
C ALA A 9 -40.26 49.73 15.30
N ARG A 10 -40.79 48.61 15.82
CA ARG A 10 -41.45 48.55 17.13
C ARG A 10 -40.73 47.47 17.94
N GLY A 11 -40.18 47.89 19.08
CA GLY A 11 -39.47 47.02 19.99
C GLY A 11 -40.38 45.99 20.65
N LEU A 12 -39.84 44.78 20.77
CA LEU A 12 -40.27 43.78 21.74
C LEU A 12 -39.00 43.26 22.40
N ALA A 13 -38.84 43.60 23.67
CA ALA A 13 -37.82 43.04 24.53
C ALA A 13 -38.16 41.55 24.73
N LEU A 14 -37.31 40.65 24.22
CA LEU A 14 -37.29 39.25 24.62
C LEU A 14 -36.00 38.99 25.39
N GLY A 15 -36.17 38.52 26.63
CA GLY A 15 -35.09 38.32 27.60
C GLY A 15 -34.02 37.36 27.09
N ALA A 16 -32.77 37.70 27.39
CA ALA A 16 -31.63 36.80 27.23
C ALA A 16 -31.79 35.62 28.19
N VAL A 17 -32.18 34.46 27.66
CA VAL A 17 -31.92 33.18 28.33
C VAL A 17 -30.45 32.88 28.07
N LEU A 18 -29.62 33.11 29.08
CA LEU A 18 -28.24 32.63 29.10
C LEU A 18 -28.28 31.10 29.16
N GLY A 19 -28.28 30.46 27.99
CA GLY A 19 -28.02 29.03 27.88
C GLY A 19 -26.56 28.78 28.25
N LEU A 20 -26.35 28.22 29.45
CA LEU A 20 -25.05 27.72 29.87
C LEU A 20 -24.69 26.54 28.94
N PHE A 21 -23.98 26.82 27.84
CA PHE A 21 -23.35 25.77 27.04
C PHE A 21 -22.25 25.16 27.90
N LEU A 22 -22.59 24.10 28.64
CA LEU A 22 -21.60 23.17 29.16
C LEU A 22 -20.90 22.58 27.93
N ALA A 23 -19.69 23.04 27.65
CA ALA A 23 -18.80 22.39 26.71
C ALA A 23 -18.55 20.98 27.24
N VAL A 24 -19.32 20.02 26.75
CA VAL A 24 -18.98 18.61 26.92
C VAL A 24 -17.65 18.45 26.18
N PRO A 25 -16.57 18.00 26.85
CA PRO A 25 -15.34 17.70 26.12
C PRO A 25 -15.71 16.65 25.09
N ALA A 26 -15.64 17.00 23.81
CA ALA A 26 -15.70 16.03 22.73
C ALA A 26 -14.52 15.09 22.95
N ARG A 27 -14.78 13.93 23.54
CA ARG A 27 -13.78 12.87 23.61
C ARG A 27 -13.67 12.34 22.19
N ALA A 28 -12.49 12.49 21.58
CA ALA A 28 -12.18 11.78 20.35
C ALA A 28 -12.45 10.29 20.61
N VAL A 29 -13.40 9.72 19.86
CA VAL A 29 -13.61 8.28 19.87
C VAL A 29 -12.40 7.66 19.16
N PRO A 30 -11.73 6.65 19.75
CA PRO A 30 -10.67 5.94 19.06
C PRO A 30 -11.20 5.43 17.72
N VAL A 31 -10.45 5.65 16.65
CA VAL A 31 -10.75 5.04 15.35
C VAL A 31 -10.80 3.52 15.56
N PRO A 32 -11.89 2.83 15.18
CA PRO A 32 -11.97 1.37 15.27
C PRO A 32 -10.71 0.72 14.69
N GLY A 33 -10.24 -0.33 15.35
CA GLY A 33 -9.05 -1.06 14.93
C GLY A 33 -9.05 -2.46 15.51
N GLY A 34 -8.11 -3.28 15.03
CA GLY A 34 -7.91 -4.64 15.51
C GLY A 34 -7.49 -4.70 16.98
N SER A 35 -7.13 -5.89 17.44
CA SER A 35 -6.84 -6.14 18.86
C SER A 35 -5.56 -5.48 19.41
N VAL A 36 -4.70 -4.92 18.55
CA VAL A 36 -3.52 -4.16 18.98
C VAL A 36 -3.91 -2.72 19.35
N ASP A 37 -3.78 -2.36 20.63
CA ASP A 37 -3.96 -0.98 21.08
C ASP A 37 -2.82 -0.08 20.55
N PRO A 38 -3.09 0.92 19.70
CA PRO A 38 -2.07 1.79 19.11
C PRO A 38 -1.32 2.62 20.15
N MET A 39 -1.88 2.82 21.34
CA MET A 39 -1.22 3.56 22.43
C MET A 39 -0.12 2.75 23.12
N THR A 40 -0.13 1.43 22.95
CA THR A 40 0.89 0.53 23.52
C THR A 40 2.13 0.42 22.64
N ILE A 41 2.05 0.84 21.38
CA ILE A 41 3.16 0.72 20.43
C ILE A 41 4.16 1.87 20.66
N PRO A 42 5.41 1.58 21.07
CA PRO A 42 6.43 2.61 21.24
C PRO A 42 6.71 3.36 19.94
N LYS A 43 6.68 4.69 19.99
CA LYS A 43 6.95 5.56 18.84
C LYS A 43 8.41 5.96 18.77
N TYR A 44 8.94 6.10 17.56
CA TYR A 44 10.29 6.60 17.29
C TYR A 44 11.40 5.72 17.88
N VAL A 45 11.15 4.40 17.94
CA VAL A 45 12.15 3.41 18.40
C VAL A 45 12.71 2.54 17.27
N ILE A 46 12.11 2.61 16.08
CA ILE A 46 12.55 1.89 14.88
C ILE A 46 13.19 2.91 13.91
N PRO A 47 14.39 2.65 13.36
CA PRO A 47 14.94 3.51 12.32
C PRO A 47 14.08 3.41 11.04
N LEU A 48 13.89 4.53 10.36
CA LEU A 48 13.17 4.62 9.09
C LEU A 48 13.82 3.69 8.07
N VAL A 49 13.06 2.77 7.48
CA VAL A 49 13.56 1.96 6.39
C VAL A 49 13.76 2.86 5.16
N ILE A 50 14.92 2.79 4.53
CA ILE A 50 15.25 3.35 3.23
C ILE A 50 15.06 2.22 2.21
N PRO A 51 14.02 2.28 1.35
CA PRO A 51 13.76 1.25 0.36
C PRO A 51 14.94 1.12 -0.61
N PRO A 52 15.53 -0.07 -0.77
CA PRO A 52 16.55 -0.33 -1.78
C PRO A 52 15.98 -0.23 -3.21
N VAL A 53 16.87 -0.29 -4.20
CA VAL A 53 16.50 -0.39 -5.61
C VAL A 53 16.18 -1.85 -5.96
N MET A 54 15.09 -2.06 -6.68
CA MET A 54 14.68 -3.38 -7.17
C MET A 54 15.78 -3.97 -8.05
N PRO A 55 16.31 -5.17 -7.74
CA PRO A 55 17.30 -5.81 -8.60
C PRO A 55 16.69 -6.17 -9.96
N ALA A 56 17.47 -6.03 -11.03
CA ALA A 56 17.07 -6.51 -12.35
C ALA A 56 16.86 -8.04 -12.32
N SER A 57 16.01 -8.52 -13.23
CA SER A 57 15.85 -9.95 -13.46
C SER A 57 17.18 -10.56 -13.93
N SER A 58 17.51 -11.74 -13.42
CA SER A 58 18.59 -12.58 -13.94
C SER A 58 18.09 -13.60 -14.97
N ASP A 59 16.76 -13.75 -15.13
CA ASP A 59 16.15 -14.63 -16.09
C ASP A 59 16.14 -14.00 -17.50
N THR A 60 16.40 -14.82 -18.50
CA THR A 60 16.40 -14.44 -19.91
C THR A 60 15.28 -15.13 -20.70
N ALA A 61 14.40 -15.86 -20.02
CA ALA A 61 13.29 -16.59 -20.63
C ALA A 61 12.30 -15.65 -21.33
N THR A 62 11.74 -16.14 -22.44
CA THR A 62 10.85 -15.35 -23.33
C THR A 62 9.43 -15.22 -22.75
N PRO A 63 8.80 -14.03 -22.80
CA PRO A 63 9.33 -12.76 -23.29
C PRO A 63 10.32 -12.13 -22.30
N ALA A 64 11.54 -11.81 -22.77
CA ALA A 64 12.56 -11.20 -21.92
C ALA A 64 12.07 -9.87 -21.34
N ALA A 65 12.23 -9.70 -20.02
CA ALA A 65 11.87 -8.52 -19.26
C ALA A 65 13.11 -7.97 -18.54
N ASP A 66 13.15 -6.67 -18.26
CA ASP A 66 14.20 -6.08 -17.42
C ASP A 66 13.99 -6.48 -15.95
N TYR A 67 12.73 -6.69 -15.57
CA TYR A 67 12.32 -7.13 -14.24
C TYR A 67 11.28 -8.25 -14.33
N ASN A 68 11.47 -9.30 -13.52
CA ASN A 68 10.43 -10.26 -13.16
C ASN A 68 10.07 -9.96 -11.71
N ILE A 69 8.85 -9.48 -11.49
CA ILE A 69 8.41 -9.02 -10.17
C ILE A 69 7.20 -9.85 -9.76
N ALA A 70 7.36 -10.60 -8.69
CA ALA A 70 6.29 -11.42 -8.14
C ALA A 70 5.66 -10.74 -6.93
N VAL A 71 4.35 -10.93 -6.74
CA VAL A 71 3.69 -10.71 -5.45
C VAL A 71 3.67 -12.02 -4.67
N ARG A 72 4.11 -11.99 -3.41
CA ARG A 72 4.10 -13.14 -2.49
C ARG A 72 3.64 -12.74 -1.10
N GLN A 73 3.22 -13.73 -0.32
CA GLN A 73 2.93 -13.59 1.11
C GLN A 73 4.16 -13.91 1.97
N PHE A 74 4.45 -13.07 2.95
CA PHE A 74 5.54 -13.27 3.91
C PHE A 74 5.30 -12.46 5.21
N GLY A 75 6.11 -12.70 6.23
CA GLY A 75 6.11 -11.87 7.44
C GLY A 75 6.97 -10.62 7.26
N GLN A 76 6.52 -9.45 7.71
CA GLN A 76 7.32 -8.23 7.79
C GLN A 76 7.35 -7.77 9.25
N GLN A 77 8.54 -7.46 9.78
CA GLN A 77 8.61 -6.83 11.10
C GLN A 77 8.22 -5.34 10.99
N ILE A 78 6.93 -5.03 11.14
CA ILE A 78 6.40 -3.66 11.05
C ILE A 78 6.41 -2.95 12.41
N LEU A 79 5.94 -3.64 13.44
CA LEU A 79 5.87 -3.13 14.81
C LEU A 79 7.22 -3.35 15.56
N PRO A 80 7.47 -2.65 16.68
CA PRO A 80 8.71 -2.82 17.46
C PRO A 80 8.89 -4.26 17.92
N GLY A 81 9.97 -4.90 17.50
CA GLY A 81 10.18 -6.33 17.74
C GLY A 81 11.28 -6.88 16.83
N GLY A 82 11.51 -8.20 16.90
CA GLY A 82 12.40 -8.92 16.00
C GLY A 82 13.75 -8.22 15.76
N LEU A 83 14.07 -7.96 14.50
CA LEU A 83 15.31 -7.29 14.08
C LEU A 83 15.50 -5.91 14.73
N TRP A 84 14.42 -5.16 14.96
CA TRP A 84 14.48 -3.82 15.52
C TRP A 84 14.88 -3.81 16.99
N ASN A 85 14.51 -4.85 17.74
CA ASN A 85 14.99 -5.06 19.11
C ASN A 85 16.50 -5.25 19.14
N ALA A 86 17.05 -6.04 18.22
CA ALA A 86 18.49 -6.27 18.13
C ALA A 86 19.28 -4.98 17.82
N LEU A 87 18.73 -4.09 16.97
CA LEU A 87 19.35 -2.80 16.64
C LEU A 87 19.30 -1.80 17.79
N SER A 88 18.18 -1.77 18.51
CA SER A 88 17.90 -0.76 19.54
C SER A 88 18.29 -1.18 20.95
N GLY A 89 18.65 -2.46 21.16
CA GLY A 89 18.84 -3.05 22.48
C GLY A 89 17.55 -3.18 23.29
N ARG A 90 16.38 -3.16 22.61
CA ARG A 90 15.05 -3.27 23.22
C ARG A 90 14.57 -4.71 23.26
N SER A 91 13.44 -4.91 23.94
CA SER A 91 12.78 -6.22 24.10
C SER A 91 11.26 -6.11 23.93
N ASP A 92 10.82 -5.40 22.88
CA ASP A 92 9.40 -5.26 22.56
C ASP A 92 8.82 -6.59 22.04
N GLY A 93 7.58 -6.90 22.40
CA GLY A 93 6.95 -8.21 22.19
C GLY A 93 6.13 -8.36 20.91
N PHE A 94 6.21 -7.45 19.95
CA PHE A 94 5.39 -7.55 18.73
C PHE A 94 6.05 -8.48 17.71
N GLY A 95 5.39 -9.60 17.40
CA GLY A 95 5.84 -10.51 16.35
C GLY A 95 5.62 -9.94 14.93
N PRO A 96 6.14 -10.61 13.90
CA PRO A 96 6.05 -10.16 12.51
C PRO A 96 4.58 -10.08 12.05
N THR A 97 4.31 -9.17 11.13
CA THR A 97 3.00 -8.97 10.51
C THR A 97 2.92 -9.72 9.18
N THR A 98 1.91 -10.56 8.98
CA THR A 98 1.65 -11.14 7.65
C THR A 98 1.23 -10.06 6.66
N VAL A 99 1.95 -9.95 5.55
CA VAL A 99 1.69 -9.01 4.45
C VAL A 99 1.82 -9.69 3.10
N TRP A 100 1.36 -9.00 2.06
CA TRP A 100 1.76 -9.25 0.69
C TRP A 100 2.65 -8.12 0.21
N SER A 101 3.66 -8.42 -0.59
CA SER A 101 4.34 -7.37 -1.35
C SER A 101 5.10 -7.89 -2.54
N TYR A 102 5.64 -6.96 -3.32
CA TYR A 102 6.41 -7.23 -4.52
C TYR A 102 7.89 -7.43 -4.21
N GLY A 103 8.51 -8.37 -4.91
CA GLY A 103 9.94 -8.63 -4.91
C GLY A 103 10.39 -9.20 -6.25
N ARG A 104 11.69 -9.27 -6.48
CA ARG A 104 12.25 -9.96 -7.65
C ARG A 104 11.88 -11.44 -7.56
N ALA A 105 11.26 -11.97 -8.61
CA ALA A 105 10.73 -13.33 -8.63
C ALA A 105 11.82 -14.39 -8.41
N GLU A 106 13.03 -14.14 -8.90
CA GLU A 106 14.19 -15.04 -8.74
C GLU A 106 14.74 -15.10 -7.30
N ASP A 107 14.32 -14.20 -6.42
CA ASP A 107 14.73 -14.26 -5.01
C ASP A 107 13.87 -15.25 -4.23
N PRO A 108 14.43 -15.94 -3.22
CA PRO A 108 13.63 -16.72 -2.29
C PRO A 108 12.75 -15.80 -1.43
N LEU A 109 11.77 -16.38 -0.74
CA LEU A 109 11.17 -15.70 0.42
C LEU A 109 12.25 -15.41 1.48
N PRO A 110 12.10 -14.34 2.29
CA PRO A 110 13.06 -13.99 3.35
C PRO A 110 13.45 -15.19 4.22
N ALA A 111 14.75 -15.44 4.43
CA ALA A 111 15.19 -16.49 5.34
C ALA A 111 14.60 -16.29 6.75
N GLY A 112 14.02 -17.35 7.32
CA GLY A 112 13.28 -17.26 8.58
C GLY A 112 11.87 -16.66 8.46
N GLY A 113 11.41 -16.38 7.23
CA GLY A 113 10.06 -15.94 6.90
C GLY A 113 9.75 -14.47 7.20
N VAL A 114 10.74 -13.68 7.61
CA VAL A 114 10.54 -12.30 8.07
C VAL A 114 11.45 -11.30 7.36
N ALA A 115 10.85 -10.34 6.67
CA ALA A 115 11.51 -9.17 6.11
C ALA A 115 11.67 -8.04 7.16
N PRO A 116 12.71 -7.17 7.04
CA PRO A 116 13.71 -7.17 5.98
C PRO A 116 14.76 -8.28 6.17
N ALA A 117 15.18 -8.90 5.07
CA ALA A 117 16.21 -9.93 5.05
C ALA A 117 17.23 -9.70 3.92
N PRO A 118 18.51 -10.07 4.12
CA PRO A 118 19.57 -9.82 3.14
C PRO A 118 19.50 -10.69 1.88
N ASP A 119 18.82 -11.83 1.95
CA ASP A 119 18.74 -12.85 0.90
C ASP A 119 17.53 -12.69 -0.02
N SER A 120 16.67 -11.69 0.24
CA SER A 120 15.39 -11.54 -0.44
C SER A 120 15.05 -10.06 -0.66
N SER A 121 14.59 -9.72 -1.87
CA SER A 121 14.04 -8.39 -2.17
C SER A 121 12.57 -8.22 -1.81
N PHE A 122 11.89 -9.27 -1.34
CA PHE A 122 10.51 -9.16 -0.85
C PHE A 122 10.47 -8.31 0.43
N ASN A 123 9.85 -7.14 0.33
CA ASN A 123 9.79 -6.15 1.40
C ASN A 123 8.51 -5.32 1.26
N TYR A 124 7.99 -4.83 2.39
CA TYR A 124 6.92 -3.84 2.42
C TYR A 124 7.48 -2.50 2.94
N PRO A 125 7.38 -1.39 2.19
CA PRO A 125 6.96 -1.31 0.79
C PRO A 125 7.95 -2.05 -0.11
N ALA A 126 7.50 -2.40 -1.31
CA ALA A 126 8.35 -3.03 -2.31
C ALA A 126 9.52 -2.12 -2.70
N TYR A 127 10.61 -2.73 -3.17
CA TYR A 127 11.79 -1.99 -3.58
C TYR A 127 11.50 -1.02 -4.73
N THR A 128 12.31 0.03 -4.81
CA THR A 128 12.13 1.13 -5.78
C THR A 128 12.59 0.71 -7.16
N ILE A 129 11.77 0.89 -8.19
CA ILE A 129 12.20 0.75 -9.58
C ILE A 129 12.75 2.10 -10.04
N GLU A 130 14.02 2.13 -10.44
CA GLU A 130 14.74 3.31 -10.91
C GLU A 130 14.82 3.29 -12.44
N ASN A 131 14.29 4.33 -13.09
CA ASN A 131 14.14 4.41 -14.53
C ASN A 131 14.80 5.66 -15.09
N LEU A 132 15.12 5.63 -16.38
CA LEU A 132 15.59 6.79 -17.13
C LEU A 132 14.49 7.31 -18.07
N SER A 133 14.34 8.63 -18.13
CA SER A 133 13.39 9.27 -19.04
C SER A 133 13.70 8.90 -20.49
N GLY A 134 12.67 8.46 -21.22
CA GLY A 134 12.73 7.99 -22.60
C GLY A 134 13.35 6.61 -22.79
N GLN A 135 13.69 5.88 -21.72
CA GLN A 135 14.13 4.49 -21.79
C GLN A 135 12.99 3.56 -21.41
N MET A 136 12.67 2.62 -22.29
CA MET A 136 11.62 1.65 -22.03
C MET A 136 12.06 0.66 -20.94
N THR A 137 11.17 0.42 -19.98
CA THR A 137 11.33 -0.62 -18.96
C THR A 137 10.26 -1.68 -19.16
N LYS A 138 10.68 -2.93 -19.27
CA LYS A 138 9.82 -4.11 -19.44
C LYS A 138 9.73 -4.87 -18.13
N VAL A 139 8.51 -5.15 -17.68
CA VAL A 139 8.26 -5.87 -16.44
C VAL A 139 7.34 -7.05 -16.71
N ARG A 140 7.72 -8.25 -16.25
CA ARG A 140 6.80 -9.35 -16.07
C ARG A 140 6.29 -9.31 -14.64
N TRP A 141 5.01 -8.96 -14.47
CA TRP A 141 4.32 -9.02 -13.19
C TRP A 141 3.78 -10.43 -12.97
N ILE A 142 4.08 -11.04 -11.82
CA ILE A 142 3.77 -12.45 -11.56
C ILE A 142 2.93 -12.55 -10.28
N ASN A 143 1.83 -13.28 -10.36
CA ASN A 143 0.97 -13.58 -9.23
C ASN A 143 1.40 -14.92 -8.60
N GLU A 144 2.16 -14.84 -7.52
CA GLU A 144 2.63 -15.99 -6.73
C GLU A 144 2.02 -15.97 -5.33
N LEU A 145 0.75 -15.58 -5.23
CA LEU A 145 -0.08 -15.78 -4.04
C LEU A 145 -0.47 -17.26 -3.93
N VAL A 146 0.53 -18.07 -3.62
CA VAL A 146 0.48 -19.53 -3.49
C VAL A 146 1.23 -19.96 -2.23
N GLU A 147 0.90 -21.13 -1.69
CA GLU A 147 1.48 -21.63 -0.44
C GLU A 147 3.00 -21.83 -0.51
N ASN A 148 3.50 -22.29 -1.66
CA ASN A 148 4.92 -22.55 -1.88
C ASN A 148 5.39 -21.94 -3.22
N PRO A 149 5.74 -20.64 -3.22
CA PRO A 149 6.11 -19.94 -4.45
C PRO A 149 7.36 -20.52 -5.11
N ASP A 150 8.33 -21.01 -4.33
CA ASP A 150 9.55 -21.62 -4.86
C ASP A 150 9.25 -22.93 -5.64
N ALA A 151 8.18 -23.66 -5.26
CA ALA A 151 7.73 -24.87 -5.96
C ALA A 151 6.76 -24.59 -7.12
N CYS A 152 6.12 -23.42 -7.12
CA CYS A 152 5.20 -22.93 -8.15
C CYS A 152 5.90 -22.11 -9.26
N PHE A 153 7.20 -21.91 -9.12
CA PHE A 153 7.99 -20.98 -9.92
C PHE A 153 7.96 -21.29 -11.43
N HIS A 154 7.95 -20.24 -12.25
CA HIS A 154 8.19 -20.27 -13.71
C HIS A 154 7.11 -20.89 -14.61
N GLY A 155 5.83 -20.53 -14.40
CA GLY A 155 4.80 -20.71 -15.44
C GLY A 155 4.46 -22.16 -15.80
N THR A 156 5.05 -23.13 -15.11
CA THR A 156 4.74 -24.55 -15.19
C THR A 156 4.93 -25.13 -13.80
N PRO A 157 3.87 -25.40 -13.02
CA PRO A 157 4.00 -26.01 -11.71
C PRO A 157 4.76 -27.34 -11.84
N THR A 158 5.99 -27.41 -11.34
CA THR A 158 6.81 -28.62 -11.43
C THR A 158 6.57 -29.61 -10.28
N GLY A 159 5.72 -29.23 -9.31
CA GLY A 159 5.40 -30.01 -8.11
C GLY A 159 3.90 -30.07 -7.80
N THR A 160 3.54 -30.96 -6.87
CA THR A 160 2.17 -31.11 -6.35
C THR A 160 1.76 -29.97 -5.41
N ASP A 161 2.74 -29.27 -4.84
CA ASP A 161 2.55 -28.33 -3.72
C ASP A 161 2.36 -26.90 -4.25
N CYS A 162 1.39 -26.72 -5.14
CA CYS A 162 1.09 -25.42 -5.71
C CYS A 162 -0.38 -25.03 -5.52
N SER A 163 -0.74 -24.74 -4.28
CA SER A 163 -2.09 -24.29 -3.90
C SER A 163 -2.16 -22.77 -3.85
N PHE A 164 -3.24 -22.17 -4.33
CA PHE A 164 -3.46 -20.73 -4.17
C PHE A 164 -3.66 -20.36 -2.68
N LEU A 165 -3.29 -19.14 -2.32
CA LEU A 165 -3.64 -18.53 -1.04
C LEU A 165 -4.93 -17.69 -1.18
N PRO A 166 -5.89 -17.81 -0.26
CA PRO A 166 -7.03 -16.90 -0.22
C PRO A 166 -6.59 -15.50 0.22
N HIS A 167 -7.49 -14.52 0.08
CA HIS A 167 -7.22 -13.15 0.45
C HIS A 167 -7.00 -12.98 1.98
N LEU A 168 -6.06 -12.12 2.40
CA LEU A 168 -5.79 -11.83 3.83
C LEU A 168 -6.95 -11.11 4.55
N LEU A 169 -7.72 -10.36 3.76
CA LEU A 169 -8.76 -9.41 4.18
C LEU A 169 -10.12 -9.78 3.54
N PRO A 170 -11.25 -9.34 4.11
CA PRO A 170 -12.58 -9.75 3.64
C PRO A 170 -12.93 -9.13 2.29
N VAL A 171 -13.02 -9.98 1.26
CA VAL A 171 -13.41 -9.60 -0.10
C VAL A 171 -14.93 -9.68 -0.24
N ASP A 172 -15.52 -8.58 -0.69
CA ASP A 172 -16.96 -8.45 -0.88
C ASP A 172 -17.37 -8.74 -2.31
N GLN A 173 -18.20 -9.76 -2.50
CA GLN A 173 -18.68 -10.19 -3.81
C GLN A 173 -19.95 -9.43 -4.24
N THR A 174 -20.53 -8.61 -3.36
CA THR A 174 -21.73 -7.80 -3.66
C THR A 174 -21.41 -6.48 -4.36
N LEU A 175 -20.13 -6.18 -4.58
CA LEU A 175 -19.69 -5.05 -5.40
C LEU A 175 -19.62 -5.47 -6.87
N HIS A 176 -19.52 -4.53 -7.80
CA HIS A 176 -18.91 -4.84 -9.10
C HIS A 176 -17.42 -5.13 -8.89
N TRP A 177 -17.05 -6.41 -9.00
CA TRP A 177 -15.72 -6.92 -8.68
C TRP A 177 -15.18 -7.83 -9.77
N ALA A 178 -13.87 -8.12 -9.72
CA ALA A 178 -13.27 -9.21 -10.49
C ALA A 178 -13.85 -10.54 -10.01
N ASN A 179 -14.61 -11.26 -10.84
CA ASN A 179 -15.39 -12.45 -10.46
C ASN A 179 -14.78 -13.75 -11.04
N PRO A 180 -13.71 -14.32 -10.46
CA PRO A 180 -13.13 -15.58 -10.94
C PRO A 180 -14.11 -16.75 -11.05
N PRO A 181 -15.07 -16.97 -10.13
CA PRO A 181 -16.04 -18.05 -10.27
C PRO A 181 -16.85 -18.03 -11.57
N LYS A 182 -17.01 -16.88 -12.25
CA LYS A 182 -17.97 -16.67 -13.35
C LYS A 182 -19.36 -17.23 -12.95
N ALA A 183 -19.85 -16.74 -11.83
CA ALA A 183 -21.11 -17.18 -11.27
C ALA A 183 -21.86 -15.99 -10.67
N ASP A 184 -23.18 -16.17 -10.54
CA ASP A 184 -24.07 -15.31 -9.76
C ASP A 184 -24.10 -13.83 -10.15
N CYS A 185 -23.72 -13.51 -11.39
CA CYS A 185 -23.77 -12.14 -11.90
C CYS A 185 -25.21 -11.63 -12.01
N VAL A 186 -25.45 -10.42 -11.51
CA VAL A 186 -26.75 -9.73 -11.59
C VAL A 186 -26.67 -8.42 -12.39
N ASP A 187 -27.78 -7.98 -12.96
CA ASP A 187 -27.93 -6.62 -13.51
C ASP A 187 -28.34 -5.62 -12.42
N HIS A 188 -28.41 -4.35 -12.79
CA HIS A 188 -28.89 -3.24 -11.95
C HIS A 188 -30.34 -3.39 -11.46
N MET A 189 -31.11 -4.35 -11.99
CA MET A 189 -32.45 -4.73 -11.51
C MET A 189 -32.41 -5.96 -10.60
N GLY A 190 -31.22 -6.52 -10.32
CA GLY A 190 -31.02 -7.71 -9.52
C GLY A 190 -31.38 -9.02 -10.24
N MET A 191 -31.62 -8.99 -11.54
CA MET A 191 -31.89 -10.20 -12.34
C MET A 191 -30.58 -10.86 -12.77
N LEU A 192 -30.55 -12.18 -12.81
CA LEU A 192 -29.38 -12.93 -13.29
C LEU A 192 -29.04 -12.52 -14.73
N THR A 193 -27.76 -12.19 -14.96
CA THR A 193 -27.23 -11.81 -16.27
C THR A 193 -26.42 -12.94 -16.89
N ASP A 194 -25.64 -12.66 -17.94
CA ASP A 194 -24.72 -13.63 -18.52
C ASP A 194 -23.85 -14.25 -17.41
N PRO A 195 -24.02 -15.54 -17.12
CA PRO A 195 -23.32 -16.19 -16.03
C PRO A 195 -21.80 -16.25 -16.30
N ASN A 196 -21.34 -16.07 -17.54
CA ASN A 196 -19.94 -16.26 -17.90
C ASN A 196 -19.07 -15.00 -17.77
N ARG A 197 -19.57 -13.92 -17.17
CA ARG A 197 -18.78 -12.71 -16.98
C ARG A 197 -17.70 -12.90 -15.92
N THR A 198 -16.51 -12.37 -16.22
CA THR A 198 -15.35 -12.33 -15.32
C THR A 198 -15.36 -11.10 -14.40
N ASP A 199 -16.37 -10.27 -14.51
CA ASP A 199 -16.56 -9.06 -13.74
C ASP A 199 -18.06 -8.75 -13.69
N CYS A 200 -18.61 -8.57 -12.50
CA CYS A 200 -20.01 -8.21 -12.31
C CYS A 200 -20.27 -7.89 -10.85
N GLU A 201 -21.45 -7.35 -10.56
CA GLU A 201 -22.06 -7.42 -9.24
C GLU A 201 -22.65 -8.82 -9.00
N THR A 202 -22.58 -9.33 -7.78
CA THR A 202 -23.26 -10.56 -7.38
C THR A 202 -24.17 -10.33 -6.17
N ARG A 203 -25.01 -11.30 -5.83
CA ARG A 203 -25.77 -11.29 -4.56
C ARG A 203 -25.14 -12.16 -3.46
N ASN A 204 -23.91 -12.63 -3.65
CA ASN A 204 -23.21 -13.45 -2.67
C ASN A 204 -22.66 -12.57 -1.55
N ASP A 205 -23.25 -12.67 -0.36
CA ASP A 205 -22.89 -11.90 0.83
C ASP A 205 -21.78 -12.56 1.67
N ALA A 206 -21.32 -13.76 1.28
CA ALA A 206 -20.18 -14.40 1.92
C ALA A 206 -18.86 -13.76 1.46
N PRO A 207 -17.85 -13.67 2.35
CA PRO A 207 -16.50 -13.27 1.93
C PRO A 207 -15.93 -14.23 0.88
N TYR A 208 -15.29 -13.71 -0.16
CA TYR A 208 -14.63 -14.54 -1.16
C TYR A 208 -13.36 -15.20 -0.61
N THR A 209 -13.21 -16.52 -0.84
CA THR A 209 -12.11 -17.35 -0.32
C THR A 209 -11.33 -18.08 -1.41
N GLY A 210 -11.54 -17.73 -2.68
CA GLY A 210 -10.84 -18.34 -3.81
C GLY A 210 -9.49 -17.69 -4.14
N PRO A 211 -8.88 -18.06 -5.28
CA PRO A 211 -7.63 -17.48 -5.78
C PRO A 211 -7.78 -15.98 -6.07
N VAL A 212 -6.76 -15.21 -5.73
CA VAL A 212 -6.82 -13.75 -5.73
C VAL A 212 -6.43 -13.16 -7.09
N PRO A 213 -7.32 -12.38 -7.74
CA PRO A 213 -6.97 -11.61 -8.93
C PRO A 213 -5.96 -10.51 -8.60
N MET A 214 -4.99 -10.33 -9.50
CA MET A 214 -4.02 -9.23 -9.45
C MET A 214 -3.96 -8.53 -10.81
N VAL A 215 -3.74 -7.22 -10.79
CA VAL A 215 -3.35 -6.41 -11.95
C VAL A 215 -2.55 -5.21 -11.47
N VAL A 216 -1.40 -4.95 -12.07
CA VAL A 216 -0.52 -3.86 -11.61
C VAL A 216 -0.72 -2.61 -12.44
N HIS A 217 -0.91 -1.48 -11.76
CA HIS A 217 -0.92 -0.14 -12.34
C HIS A 217 0.34 0.62 -11.91
N VAL A 218 0.97 1.34 -12.84
CA VAL A 218 2.04 2.30 -12.53
C VAL A 218 1.45 3.69 -12.60
N HIS A 219 1.05 4.20 -11.43
CA HIS A 219 0.30 5.43 -11.29
C HIS A 219 1.09 6.63 -11.80
N GLY A 220 0.53 7.31 -12.80
CA GLY A 220 1.12 8.49 -13.42
C GLY A 220 2.11 8.18 -14.54
N ALA A 221 2.30 6.91 -14.93
CA ALA A 221 3.09 6.56 -16.11
C ALA A 221 2.39 6.98 -17.42
N HIS A 222 3.18 7.49 -18.36
CA HIS A 222 2.83 7.57 -19.76
C HIS A 222 3.00 6.19 -20.36
N VAL A 223 1.89 5.48 -20.50
CA VAL A 223 1.87 4.07 -20.89
C VAL A 223 0.70 3.78 -21.82
N ASN A 224 0.85 2.78 -22.69
CA ASN A 224 -0.26 2.29 -23.49
C ASN A 224 -1.29 1.56 -22.63
N ALA A 225 -2.56 1.56 -23.05
CA ALA A 225 -3.65 0.87 -22.34
C ALA A 225 -3.36 -0.60 -22.01
N ALA A 226 -2.60 -1.30 -22.87
CA ALA A 226 -2.19 -2.69 -22.68
C ALA A 226 -1.31 -2.94 -21.45
N SER A 227 -0.60 -1.92 -20.96
CA SER A 227 0.35 -1.99 -19.86
C SER A 227 -0.01 -1.02 -18.72
N ASP A 228 -1.19 -0.41 -18.79
CA ASP A 228 -1.66 0.53 -17.79
C ASP A 228 -2.21 -0.16 -16.54
N GLY A 229 -2.64 -1.42 -16.64
CA GLY A 229 -3.24 -2.13 -15.51
C GLY A 229 -4.74 -1.90 -15.36
N TYR A 230 -5.46 -1.97 -16.47
CA TYR A 230 -6.91 -1.79 -16.47
C TYR A 230 -7.61 -2.77 -15.51
N PRO A 231 -8.59 -2.35 -14.70
CA PRO A 231 -9.19 -3.19 -13.64
C PRO A 231 -9.74 -4.54 -14.08
N GLU A 232 -10.24 -4.63 -15.31
CA GLU A 232 -10.81 -5.85 -15.93
C GLU A 232 -9.76 -6.70 -16.68
N ALA A 233 -8.47 -6.32 -16.62
CA ALA A 233 -7.34 -7.04 -17.20
C ALA A 233 -6.56 -7.84 -16.16
N TRP A 234 -7.25 -8.33 -15.12
CA TRP A 234 -6.67 -9.10 -14.02
C TRP A 234 -6.28 -10.54 -14.42
N TRP A 235 -5.41 -11.17 -13.63
CA TRP A 235 -5.06 -12.59 -13.73
C TRP A 235 -4.94 -13.28 -12.36
N LEU A 236 -5.27 -14.56 -12.31
CA LEU A 236 -5.10 -15.43 -11.13
C LEU A 236 -3.66 -15.94 -10.99
N PRO A 237 -3.24 -16.45 -9.82
CA PRO A 237 -1.99 -17.22 -9.72
C PRO A 237 -2.06 -18.51 -10.55
N ALA A 238 -0.89 -19.02 -10.95
CA ALA A 238 -0.77 -20.34 -11.56
C ALA A 238 -0.76 -21.43 -10.48
N ALA A 239 -1.93 -21.89 -10.04
CA ALA A 239 -2.08 -22.90 -8.99
C ALA A 239 -2.84 -24.15 -9.47
N ASN A 240 -2.52 -25.30 -8.87
CA ASN A 240 -3.05 -26.62 -9.24
C ASN A 240 -4.45 -26.91 -8.68
N ASN A 241 -4.85 -26.22 -7.60
CA ASN A 241 -6.12 -26.43 -6.91
C ASN A 241 -7.21 -25.42 -7.30
N ILE A 242 -7.00 -24.65 -8.38
CA ILE A 242 -8.03 -23.76 -8.92
C ILE A 242 -9.11 -24.63 -9.57
N ASP A 243 -10.37 -24.42 -9.18
CA ASP A 243 -11.50 -25.12 -9.78
C ASP A 243 -11.53 -24.84 -11.31
N PRO A 244 -11.61 -25.87 -12.17
CA PRO A 244 -11.61 -25.69 -13.62
C PRO A 244 -12.73 -24.78 -14.16
N SER A 245 -13.80 -24.57 -13.38
CA SER A 245 -14.86 -23.62 -13.74
C SER A 245 -14.42 -22.17 -13.66
N TYR A 246 -13.39 -21.83 -12.88
CA TYR A 246 -12.98 -20.44 -12.65
C TYR A 246 -12.35 -19.84 -13.91
N ALA A 247 -12.56 -18.54 -14.12
CA ALA A 247 -11.77 -17.75 -15.04
C ALA A 247 -10.39 -17.52 -14.44
N THR A 248 -9.35 -17.75 -15.24
CA THR A 248 -7.96 -17.46 -14.85
C THR A 248 -7.53 -16.04 -15.19
N THR A 249 -8.32 -15.32 -15.99
CA THR A 249 -8.05 -13.95 -16.46
C THR A 249 -9.35 -13.17 -16.64
N GLY A 250 -9.28 -11.85 -16.54
CA GLY A 250 -10.39 -10.94 -16.79
C GLY A 250 -10.65 -10.69 -18.28
N ALA A 251 -11.83 -10.15 -18.60
CA ALA A 251 -12.33 -9.96 -19.95
C ALA A 251 -11.40 -9.13 -20.87
N LEU A 252 -10.63 -8.18 -20.32
CA LEU A 252 -9.75 -7.32 -21.10
C LEU A 252 -8.28 -7.77 -21.10
N PHE A 253 -7.93 -8.85 -20.39
CA PHE A 253 -6.56 -9.32 -20.25
C PHE A 253 -5.88 -9.57 -21.60
N SER A 254 -6.60 -10.20 -22.54
CA SER A 254 -6.05 -10.58 -23.85
C SER A 254 -6.33 -9.57 -24.97
N GLN A 255 -7.12 -8.52 -24.71
CA GLN A 255 -7.55 -7.59 -25.76
C GLN A 255 -6.42 -6.75 -26.34
N TRP A 256 -5.35 -6.55 -25.57
CA TRP A 256 -4.29 -5.59 -25.92
C TRP A 256 -2.88 -6.20 -26.00
N ALA A 257 -2.70 -7.49 -25.71
CA ALA A 257 -1.45 -8.22 -25.95
C ALA A 257 -1.66 -9.74 -26.12
N PRO A 258 -1.41 -10.33 -27.31
CA PRO A 258 -1.38 -11.79 -27.49
C PRO A 258 -0.05 -12.43 -27.03
N ALA A 259 0.90 -11.64 -26.53
CA ALA A 259 2.28 -12.07 -26.27
C ALA A 259 2.50 -12.75 -24.91
N ASN A 260 1.48 -12.83 -24.06
CA ASN A 260 1.62 -13.42 -22.74
C ASN A 260 1.29 -14.91 -22.76
N THR A 261 2.33 -15.73 -22.73
CA THR A 261 2.25 -17.19 -22.80
C THR A 261 2.53 -17.87 -21.47
N VAL A 262 2.76 -17.10 -20.40
CA VAL A 262 3.19 -17.61 -19.09
C VAL A 262 2.00 -17.50 -18.11
N PRO A 263 1.40 -18.63 -17.69
CA PRO A 263 0.31 -18.63 -16.71
C PRO A 263 0.68 -17.86 -15.43
N GLY A 264 -0.30 -17.19 -14.84
CA GLY A 264 -0.11 -16.46 -13.60
C GLY A 264 0.71 -15.18 -13.69
N SER A 265 0.92 -14.64 -14.90
CA SER A 265 1.71 -13.43 -15.08
C SER A 265 1.11 -12.49 -16.13
N ALA A 266 1.65 -11.28 -16.25
CA ALA A 266 1.44 -10.36 -17.36
C ALA A 266 2.74 -9.63 -17.73
N PHE A 267 2.94 -9.38 -19.03
CA PHE A 267 4.11 -8.68 -19.55
C PHE A 267 3.76 -7.25 -19.95
N TYR A 268 4.29 -6.26 -19.24
CA TYR A 268 4.02 -4.85 -19.42
C TYR A 268 5.27 -4.10 -19.88
N ALA A 269 5.10 -3.07 -20.69
CA ALA A 269 6.17 -2.21 -21.16
C ALA A 269 5.83 -0.74 -20.89
N TYR A 270 6.75 -0.03 -20.25
CA TYR A 270 6.61 1.35 -19.85
C TYR A 270 7.64 2.19 -20.58
N GLU A 271 7.21 3.12 -21.43
CA GLU A 271 8.12 3.91 -22.26
C GLU A 271 8.91 4.96 -21.46
N ASN A 272 8.43 5.32 -20.27
CA ASN A 272 8.99 6.37 -19.42
C ASN A 272 9.19 7.71 -20.17
N THR A 273 8.29 8.06 -21.09
CA THR A 273 8.43 9.26 -21.96
C THR A 273 8.23 10.59 -21.24
N GLN A 274 7.79 10.57 -19.98
CA GLN A 274 7.56 11.77 -19.17
C GLN A 274 8.86 12.32 -18.54
N PRO A 275 8.82 13.56 -18.01
CA PRO A 275 9.91 14.15 -17.22
C PRO A 275 10.34 13.30 -16.01
N ALA A 276 11.52 13.62 -15.46
CA ALA A 276 11.94 13.10 -14.17
C ALA A 276 10.90 13.41 -13.09
N THR A 277 10.40 12.37 -12.42
CA THR A 277 9.32 12.49 -11.44
C THR A 277 9.37 11.36 -10.40
N THR A 278 8.53 11.47 -9.38
CA THR A 278 8.21 10.41 -8.42
C THR A 278 6.83 9.86 -8.78
N ILE A 279 6.78 8.63 -9.28
CA ILE A 279 5.55 7.87 -9.45
C ILE A 279 5.64 6.57 -8.64
N TRP A 280 4.61 5.73 -8.69
CA TRP A 280 4.53 4.54 -7.86
C TRP A 280 3.71 3.45 -8.56
N TYR A 281 3.90 2.21 -8.15
CA TYR A 281 3.18 1.05 -8.68
C TYR A 281 2.42 0.35 -7.56
N HIS A 282 1.24 -0.17 -7.89
CA HIS A 282 0.35 -0.84 -6.95
C HIS A 282 -0.66 -1.73 -7.69
N ASP A 283 -1.40 -2.58 -6.96
CA ASP A 283 -2.51 -3.34 -7.54
C ASP A 283 -3.70 -2.43 -7.93
N HIS A 284 -4.45 -2.81 -8.96
CA HIS A 284 -5.61 -2.08 -9.48
C HIS A 284 -6.80 -3.00 -9.80
N SER A 285 -6.89 -4.16 -9.14
CA SER A 285 -7.93 -5.17 -9.40
C SER A 285 -9.32 -4.66 -9.07
N LEU A 286 -10.28 -4.91 -10.00
CA LEU A 286 -11.65 -4.43 -9.87
C LEU A 286 -12.32 -4.93 -8.59
N GLY A 287 -12.93 -4.02 -7.82
CA GLY A 287 -13.60 -4.32 -6.57
C GLY A 287 -12.68 -4.76 -5.41
N MET A 288 -11.37 -4.91 -5.65
CA MET A 288 -10.39 -5.42 -4.67
C MET A 288 -9.19 -4.50 -4.44
N THR A 289 -8.99 -3.45 -5.24
CA THR A 289 -7.85 -2.51 -5.13
C THR A 289 -7.62 -2.04 -3.68
N ARG A 290 -8.69 -1.66 -2.95
CA ARG A 290 -8.61 -1.22 -1.55
C ARG A 290 -7.98 -2.28 -0.62
N LEU A 291 -8.21 -3.56 -0.90
CA LEU A 291 -7.77 -4.67 -0.07
C LEU A 291 -6.37 -5.11 -0.50
N ASN A 292 -6.17 -5.28 -1.81
CA ASN A 292 -4.89 -5.66 -2.39
C ASN A 292 -3.81 -4.63 -2.04
N VAL A 293 -4.04 -3.32 -2.22
CA VAL A 293 -3.06 -2.27 -1.85
C VAL A 293 -2.83 -2.23 -0.33
N TYR A 294 -3.88 -2.41 0.47
CA TYR A 294 -3.76 -2.40 1.94
C TYR A 294 -2.89 -3.56 2.46
N ALA A 295 -2.95 -4.72 1.79
CA ALA A 295 -2.14 -5.90 2.09
C ALA A 295 -0.62 -5.65 1.96
N GLY A 296 -0.20 -4.61 1.24
CA GLY A 296 1.20 -4.16 1.10
C GLY A 296 1.87 -4.12 -0.29
N PRO A 297 1.36 -4.70 -1.41
CA PRO A 297 1.98 -4.65 -2.73
C PRO A 297 1.91 -3.25 -3.36
N ALA A 298 2.87 -2.41 -2.98
CA ALA A 298 3.11 -1.10 -3.57
C ALA A 298 4.59 -0.71 -3.44
N GLY A 299 5.12 0.04 -4.41
CA GLY A 299 6.49 0.53 -4.39
C GLY A 299 6.70 1.77 -5.26
N PHE A 300 7.86 2.41 -5.14
CA PHE A 300 8.18 3.61 -5.92
C PHE A 300 8.64 3.26 -7.32
N TRP A 301 8.25 4.09 -8.29
CA TRP A 301 8.75 4.11 -9.65
C TRP A 301 9.34 5.50 -9.91
N LEU A 302 10.67 5.60 -9.87
CA LEU A 302 11.35 6.89 -10.00
C LEU A 302 11.89 7.03 -11.42
N ILE A 303 11.62 8.17 -12.05
CA ILE A 303 12.14 8.51 -13.37
C ILE A 303 13.21 9.59 -13.20
N ARG A 304 14.39 9.38 -13.80
CA ARG A 304 15.55 10.27 -13.74
C ARG A 304 15.98 10.71 -15.13
N GLY A 305 16.65 11.85 -15.22
CA GLY A 305 17.19 12.38 -16.47
C GLY A 305 16.13 12.94 -17.43
N GLY A 306 16.55 13.18 -18.68
CA GLY A 306 15.74 13.84 -19.69
C GLY A 306 15.88 15.36 -19.68
N ALA A 307 15.21 16.04 -20.62
CA ALA A 307 15.34 17.49 -20.84
C ALA A 307 14.81 18.36 -19.69
N TYR A 308 14.03 17.76 -18.79
CA TYR A 308 13.34 18.44 -17.69
C TYR A 308 13.84 17.98 -16.31
N ASP A 309 14.96 17.24 -16.25
CA ASP A 309 15.64 16.98 -14.98
C ASP A 309 16.65 18.07 -14.66
N THR A 310 17.02 18.15 -13.38
CA THR A 310 18.08 19.03 -12.92
C THR A 310 19.45 18.41 -13.19
N ALA A 311 20.47 19.22 -13.47
CA ALA A 311 21.84 18.75 -13.60
C ALA A 311 22.30 17.97 -12.35
N ALA A 312 23.11 16.93 -12.57
CA ALA A 312 23.67 16.11 -11.50
C ALA A 312 24.41 16.98 -10.46
N GLY A 313 24.19 16.70 -9.18
CA GLY A 313 24.83 17.41 -8.05
C GLY A 313 24.12 18.68 -7.58
N ILE A 314 23.06 19.15 -8.24
CA ILE A 314 22.29 20.31 -7.77
C ILE A 314 21.36 19.94 -6.60
N LEU A 315 20.67 18.81 -6.71
CA LEU A 315 19.75 18.31 -5.68
C LEU A 315 20.50 17.39 -4.70
N PRO A 316 20.05 17.32 -3.43
CA PRO A 316 20.63 16.40 -2.45
C PRO A 316 20.65 14.95 -2.94
N GLY A 317 21.78 14.28 -2.76
CA GLY A 317 22.02 12.86 -2.99
C GLY A 317 23.26 12.40 -2.22
N PRO A 318 23.67 11.14 -2.34
CA PRO A 318 23.11 10.10 -3.21
C PRO A 318 21.72 9.57 -2.77
N ALA A 319 21.02 8.96 -3.72
CA ALA A 319 19.89 8.05 -3.49
C ALA A 319 20.42 6.60 -3.32
N PRO A 320 19.62 5.65 -2.82
CA PRO A 320 19.94 4.23 -2.91
C PRO A 320 20.30 3.83 -4.35
N ALA A 321 21.32 2.99 -4.51
CA ALA A 321 21.79 2.50 -5.79
C ALA A 321 21.44 1.03 -6.00
N ALA A 322 21.40 0.60 -7.26
CA ALA A 322 21.28 -0.82 -7.60
C ALA A 322 22.43 -1.63 -6.96
N GLY A 323 22.09 -2.70 -6.26
CA GLY A 323 23.04 -3.54 -5.53
C GLY A 323 23.28 -3.14 -4.07
N ASP A 324 22.73 -2.02 -3.59
CA ASP A 324 22.69 -1.74 -2.16
C ASP A 324 21.79 -2.74 -1.44
N SER A 325 22.29 -3.42 -0.41
CA SER A 325 21.46 -4.37 0.34
C SER A 325 20.57 -3.65 1.37
N VAL A 326 19.46 -4.29 1.73
CA VAL A 326 18.56 -3.75 2.77
C VAL A 326 19.26 -3.59 4.11
N LEU A 327 20.23 -4.45 4.45
CA LEU A 327 20.99 -4.34 5.69
C LEU A 327 22.00 -3.19 5.65
N GLU A 328 22.67 -2.94 4.52
CA GLU A 328 23.57 -1.78 4.39
C GLU A 328 22.84 -0.43 4.57
N LEU A 329 21.58 -0.38 4.14
CA LEU A 329 20.74 0.82 4.21
C LEU A 329 20.01 0.97 5.55
N ASN A 330 19.75 -0.12 6.28
CA ASN A 330 18.80 -0.12 7.40
C ASN A 330 19.28 -0.80 8.68
N ALA A 331 20.23 -1.72 8.60
CA ALA A 331 20.71 -2.50 9.75
C ALA A 331 22.22 -2.87 9.68
N PRO A 332 23.12 -1.94 9.32
CA PRO A 332 24.51 -2.28 9.02
C PRO A 332 25.30 -2.76 10.25
N THR A 333 24.81 -2.47 11.46
CA THR A 333 25.46 -2.89 12.71
C THR A 333 25.12 -4.32 13.14
N LEU A 334 24.19 -5.00 12.46
CA LEU A 334 23.79 -6.37 12.83
C LEU A 334 24.67 -7.45 12.24
N VAL A 335 25.38 -7.15 11.15
CA VAL A 335 26.23 -8.12 10.45
C VAL A 335 27.60 -7.48 10.30
N GLU A 336 28.59 -8.06 11.00
CA GLU A 336 29.98 -7.61 10.94
C GLU A 336 30.47 -7.55 9.48
N GLY A 337 31.13 -6.45 9.12
CA GLY A 337 31.62 -6.23 7.75
C GLY A 337 30.60 -5.62 6.79
N THR A 338 29.36 -5.38 7.21
CA THR A 338 28.36 -4.66 6.39
C THR A 338 28.68 -3.18 6.33
N ALA A 339 28.71 -2.62 5.11
CA ALA A 339 28.94 -1.19 4.92
C ALA A 339 27.74 -0.37 5.44
N ASP A 340 28.01 0.69 6.20
CA ASP A 340 26.99 1.65 6.62
C ASP A 340 26.74 2.69 5.51
N LYS A 341 25.92 2.30 4.51
CA LYS A 341 25.54 3.18 3.40
C LYS A 341 24.49 4.21 3.82
N ARG A 342 23.70 3.91 4.86
CA ARG A 342 22.65 4.80 5.38
C ARG A 342 23.16 6.21 5.66
N ARG A 343 24.35 6.35 6.26
CA ARG A 343 24.91 7.66 6.68
C ARG A 343 25.13 8.64 5.54
N VAL A 344 25.26 8.17 4.30
CA VAL A 344 25.54 9.03 3.15
C VAL A 344 24.31 9.31 2.29
N ILE A 345 23.20 8.57 2.45
CA ILE A 345 21.99 8.80 1.66
C ILE A 345 21.37 10.16 2.00
N ARG A 346 21.02 10.94 0.97
CA ARG A 346 20.35 12.25 1.09
C ARG A 346 19.10 12.39 0.22
N GLU A 347 18.82 11.42 -0.64
CA GLU A 347 17.55 11.31 -1.36
C GLU A 347 16.81 10.05 -0.87
N ILE A 348 15.66 10.23 -0.23
CA ILE A 348 14.93 9.12 0.42
C ILE A 348 13.47 9.15 -0.04
N PRO A 349 12.98 8.07 -0.66
CA PRO A 349 11.55 7.88 -0.87
C PRO A 349 10.85 7.54 0.45
N ILE A 350 9.71 8.20 0.71
CA ILE A 350 8.95 8.08 1.95
C ILE A 350 7.48 7.88 1.59
N VAL A 351 6.98 6.67 1.84
CA VAL A 351 5.54 6.35 1.77
C VAL A 351 4.97 6.32 3.18
N MET A 352 3.85 7.04 3.36
CA MET A 352 3.10 7.08 4.61
C MET A 352 1.77 6.35 4.44
N GLN A 353 1.47 5.43 5.34
CA GLN A 353 0.30 4.56 5.27
C GLN A 353 -0.27 4.42 6.67
N ASP A 354 -1.59 4.52 6.83
CA ASP A 354 -2.25 4.14 8.07
C ASP A 354 -2.66 2.66 8.02
N ARG A 355 -2.43 1.94 9.13
CA ARG A 355 -2.74 0.52 9.33
C ARG A 355 -3.29 0.28 10.74
N SER A 356 -4.02 -0.80 10.89
CA SER A 356 -4.46 -1.34 12.18
C SER A 356 -4.07 -2.83 12.21
N PHE A 357 -3.88 -3.38 13.40
CA PHE A 357 -3.32 -4.73 13.56
C PHE A 357 -4.13 -5.57 14.54
N ASP A 358 -4.18 -6.87 14.28
CA ASP A 358 -4.59 -7.90 15.24
C ASP A 358 -3.37 -8.67 15.74
N TYR A 359 -3.37 -9.04 17.02
CA TYR A 359 -2.51 -10.10 17.54
C TYR A 359 -2.96 -11.45 17.00
N VAL A 360 -1.99 -12.34 16.70
CA VAL A 360 -2.28 -13.71 16.30
C VAL A 360 -1.44 -14.75 17.03
N ASP A 361 -2.04 -15.92 17.28
CA ASP A 361 -1.32 -17.11 17.77
C ASP A 361 -0.48 -17.77 16.67
N ALA A 362 0.21 -18.87 17.01
CA ALA A 362 1.04 -19.60 16.05
C ALA A 362 0.24 -20.24 14.89
N GLY A 363 -1.07 -20.38 15.04
CA GLY A 363 -1.98 -20.86 13.99
C GLY A 363 -2.59 -19.74 13.15
N GLY A 364 -2.28 -18.47 13.44
CA GLY A 364 -2.85 -17.31 12.74
C GLY A 364 -4.22 -16.86 13.24
N ASN A 365 -4.73 -17.43 14.34
CA ASN A 365 -6.02 -17.05 14.92
C ASN A 365 -5.90 -15.70 15.64
N VAL A 366 -6.91 -14.84 15.48
CA VAL A 366 -6.95 -13.52 16.15
C VAL A 366 -7.07 -13.72 17.67
N LEU A 367 -6.23 -13.00 18.40
CA LEU A 367 -6.25 -12.92 19.85
C LEU A 367 -6.83 -11.58 20.31
N PRO A 368 -7.53 -11.53 21.46
CA PRO A 368 -8.09 -10.28 21.99
C PRO A 368 -7.02 -9.35 22.58
N ASP A 369 -5.84 -9.90 22.92
CA ASP A 369 -4.71 -9.17 23.49
C ASP A 369 -3.39 -9.87 23.14
N ALA A 370 -2.27 -9.36 23.67
CA ALA A 370 -0.93 -9.87 23.40
C ALA A 370 -0.62 -11.25 24.02
N GLY A 371 -1.49 -11.76 24.90
CA GLY A 371 -1.27 -13.00 25.64
C GLY A 371 -1.21 -14.22 24.72
N GLY A 372 -0.02 -14.80 24.55
CA GLY A 372 0.19 -15.95 23.66
C GLY A 372 0.34 -15.57 22.18
N ALA A 373 0.40 -14.28 21.87
CA ALA A 373 0.65 -13.80 20.51
C ALA A 373 2.07 -14.19 20.06
N THR A 374 2.17 -14.70 18.84
CA THR A 374 3.45 -15.01 18.18
C THR A 374 3.70 -14.12 16.97
N GLY A 375 2.67 -13.42 16.49
CA GLY A 375 2.71 -12.54 15.35
C GLY A 375 1.61 -11.49 15.42
N THR A 376 1.53 -10.71 14.35
CA THR A 376 0.41 -9.82 14.07
C THR A 376 -0.10 -10.06 12.65
N LYS A 377 -1.29 -9.55 12.35
CA LYS A 377 -1.77 -9.41 10.97
C LYS A 377 -2.45 -8.07 10.77
N LEU A 378 -2.62 -7.69 9.52
CA LEU A 378 -3.36 -6.49 9.16
C LEU A 378 -4.85 -6.67 9.50
N TRP A 379 -5.41 -5.69 10.20
CA TRP A 379 -6.85 -5.59 10.43
C TRP A 379 -7.49 -4.69 9.38
N TYR A 380 -8.63 -5.10 8.85
CA TYR A 380 -9.47 -4.32 7.95
C TYR A 380 -10.94 -4.57 8.31
N PRO A 381 -11.82 -3.55 8.27
CA PRO A 381 -13.25 -3.70 8.56
C PRO A 381 -13.89 -4.85 7.76
N ALA A 382 -14.61 -5.73 8.46
CA ALA A 382 -15.28 -6.88 7.85
C ALA A 382 -16.80 -6.71 7.78
N SER A 383 -17.34 -5.67 8.42
CA SER A 383 -18.76 -5.33 8.44
C SER A 383 -18.98 -3.82 8.38
N ARG A 384 -20.15 -3.38 7.92
CA ARG A 384 -20.64 -2.00 8.12
C ARG A 384 -20.75 -1.61 9.59
N THR A 385 -20.96 -2.59 10.47
CA THR A 385 -20.98 -2.38 11.91
C THR A 385 -19.67 -1.78 12.42
N ASP A 386 -18.54 -2.12 11.80
CA ASP A 386 -17.22 -1.59 12.18
C ASP A 386 -17.03 -0.12 11.78
N PHE A 387 -17.86 0.40 10.87
CA PHE A 387 -17.78 1.74 10.33
C PHE A 387 -18.82 2.70 10.95
N ASP A 388 -20.11 2.38 10.80
CA ASP A 388 -21.22 3.27 11.21
C ASP A 388 -22.20 2.59 12.19
N GLY A 389 -21.91 1.36 12.61
CA GLY A 389 -22.78 0.59 13.51
C GLY A 389 -24.06 0.08 12.86
N PHE A 390 -24.23 0.21 11.53
CA PHE A 390 -25.34 -0.40 10.82
C PHE A 390 -25.23 -1.93 10.91
N VAL A 391 -26.36 -2.58 11.17
CA VAL A 391 -26.44 -4.05 11.37
C VAL A 391 -27.33 -4.74 10.33
N GLY A 392 -27.73 -4.01 9.29
CA GLY A 392 -28.59 -4.50 8.22
C GLY A 392 -29.98 -3.85 8.19
N PRO A 393 -30.83 -4.27 7.24
CA PRO A 393 -30.62 -5.38 6.31
C PRO A 393 -29.54 -5.11 5.25
N TYR A 394 -28.76 -6.14 4.90
CA TYR A 394 -27.74 -6.08 3.84
C TYR A 394 -28.26 -6.68 2.52
N ILE A 395 -27.53 -6.46 1.42
CA ILE A 395 -27.66 -7.21 0.17
C ILE A 395 -27.46 -8.69 0.49
N THR A 396 -28.42 -9.51 0.08
CA THR A 396 -28.33 -10.97 0.09
C THR A 396 -29.08 -11.53 -1.12
N PRO A 397 -29.00 -12.84 -1.41
CA PRO A 397 -29.80 -13.44 -2.48
C PRO A 397 -31.31 -13.29 -2.31
N PHE A 398 -31.79 -12.97 -1.09
CA PHE A 398 -33.21 -12.91 -0.74
C PHE A 398 -33.67 -11.54 -0.21
N SER A 399 -32.80 -10.53 -0.20
CA SER A 399 -33.04 -9.20 0.35
C SER A 399 -33.22 -8.16 -0.77
N GLU A 400 -34.08 -7.17 -0.53
CA GLU A 400 -34.25 -5.97 -1.38
C GLU A 400 -33.30 -4.82 -0.99
N SER A 401 -32.47 -5.00 0.05
CA SER A 401 -31.47 -4.00 0.42
C SER A 401 -30.42 -3.82 -0.68
N ASP A 402 -29.90 -2.61 -0.80
CA ASP A 402 -28.80 -2.18 -1.68
C ASP A 402 -27.51 -1.87 -0.88
N ILE A 403 -27.47 -2.23 0.40
CA ILE A 403 -26.33 -1.98 1.28
C ILE A 403 -25.48 -3.25 1.39
N SER A 404 -24.23 -3.20 0.94
CA SER A 404 -23.25 -4.26 1.17
C SER A 404 -23.01 -4.51 2.66
N GLY A 405 -22.87 -5.79 3.04
CA GLY A 405 -22.52 -6.21 4.39
C GLY A 405 -21.05 -6.01 4.75
N ILE A 406 -20.13 -6.13 3.79
CA ILE A 406 -18.67 -6.16 4.03
C ILE A 406 -18.00 -4.84 3.64
N TRP A 407 -18.38 -4.26 2.49
CA TRP A 407 -17.75 -3.04 1.99
C TRP A 407 -18.10 -1.82 2.83
N ASN A 408 -17.09 -0.98 3.05
CA ASN A 408 -17.22 0.28 3.76
C ASN A 408 -16.88 1.46 2.82
N PRO A 409 -17.62 2.58 2.89
CA PRO A 409 -17.36 3.75 2.03
C PRO A 409 -15.97 4.35 2.16
N GLU A 410 -15.43 4.35 3.38
CA GLU A 410 -14.08 4.77 3.70
C GLU A 410 -13.58 3.98 4.92
N ALA A 411 -12.26 3.89 5.07
CA ALA A 411 -11.65 3.29 6.25
C ALA A 411 -10.44 4.11 6.69
N PHE A 412 -10.40 4.42 7.98
CA PHE A 412 -9.27 5.08 8.63
C PHE A 412 -8.65 4.12 9.62
N PHE A 413 -7.33 4.14 9.72
CA PHE A 413 -6.61 3.22 10.58
C PHE A 413 -5.79 3.95 11.64
N ASN A 414 -5.42 3.24 12.70
CA ASN A 414 -5.02 3.86 13.96
C ASN A 414 -3.50 3.92 14.21
N THR A 415 -2.69 3.32 13.32
CA THR A 415 -1.24 3.28 13.42
C THR A 415 -0.60 3.76 12.12
N PHE A 416 0.29 4.74 12.19
CA PHE A 416 1.06 5.16 11.03
C PHE A 416 2.27 4.24 10.81
N VAL A 417 2.34 3.70 9.60
CA VAL A 417 3.46 2.94 9.04
C VAL A 417 4.13 3.81 7.99
N VAL A 418 5.44 4.01 8.12
CA VAL A 418 6.24 4.80 7.17
C VAL A 418 7.37 3.93 6.66
N ASN A 419 7.42 3.72 5.35
CA ASN A 419 8.32 2.75 4.71
C ASN A 419 8.31 1.37 5.40
N GLY A 420 7.13 0.88 5.79
CA GLY A 420 6.99 -0.49 6.31
C GLY A 420 7.26 -0.68 7.79
N VAL A 421 7.54 0.38 8.54
CA VAL A 421 7.72 0.32 10.00
C VAL A 421 6.86 1.35 10.72
N ALA A 422 6.39 1.02 11.92
CA ALA A 422 5.51 1.91 12.70
C ALA A 422 6.29 3.07 13.34
N TRP A 423 5.79 4.30 13.14
CA TRP A 423 6.33 5.56 13.69
C TRP A 423 7.87 5.62 13.76
N PRO A 424 8.59 5.56 12.63
CA PRO A 424 10.04 5.52 12.66
C PRO A 424 10.70 6.86 13.01
N TYR A 425 11.99 6.82 13.33
CA TYR A 425 12.89 7.98 13.38
C TYR A 425 13.94 7.93 12.27
N LEU A 426 14.49 9.08 11.89
CA LEU A 426 15.62 9.15 10.96
C LEU A 426 16.72 10.03 11.57
N ASP A 427 17.88 9.44 11.85
CA ASP A 427 19.08 10.20 12.15
C ASP A 427 19.57 10.91 10.89
N VAL A 428 19.71 12.22 10.98
CA VAL A 428 20.14 13.07 9.86
C VAL A 428 21.43 13.82 10.20
N ALA A 429 22.35 13.88 9.24
CA ALA A 429 23.41 14.88 9.24
C ALA A 429 22.83 16.29 9.10
N GLN A 430 23.57 17.32 9.55
CA GLN A 430 23.19 18.73 9.38
C GLN A 430 23.41 19.20 7.93
N GLU A 431 22.63 18.64 7.00
CA GLU A 431 22.74 18.84 5.56
C GLU A 431 21.34 18.95 4.93
N ARG A 432 21.29 19.22 3.62
CA ARG A 432 20.03 19.22 2.87
C ARG A 432 19.65 17.79 2.50
N TYR A 433 18.37 17.46 2.61
CA TYR A 433 17.78 16.18 2.19
C TYR A 433 16.71 16.43 1.12
N ARG A 434 16.54 15.45 0.25
CA ARG A 434 15.46 15.36 -0.72
C ARG A 434 14.55 14.21 -0.32
N PHE A 435 13.33 14.52 0.10
CA PHE A 435 12.32 13.50 0.36
C PHE A 435 11.35 13.39 -0.80
N ARG A 436 11.07 12.16 -1.24
CA ARG A 436 10.04 11.87 -2.25
C ARG A 436 8.83 11.30 -1.51
N LEU A 437 7.88 12.16 -1.21
CA LEU A 437 6.75 11.82 -0.36
C LEU A 437 5.63 11.18 -1.17
N LEU A 438 5.04 10.12 -0.63
CA LEU A 438 3.84 9.46 -1.15
C LEU A 438 2.85 9.26 0.00
N ASN A 439 1.59 9.61 -0.24
CA ASN A 439 0.48 9.17 0.61
C ASN A 439 -0.07 7.85 0.06
N GLY A 440 0.28 6.75 0.73
CA GLY A 440 -0.21 5.40 0.40
C GLY A 440 -1.32 4.92 1.35
N CYS A 441 -2.05 5.84 1.97
CA CYS A 441 -3.24 5.53 2.76
C CYS A 441 -4.43 5.27 1.83
N ASN A 442 -5.37 4.41 2.23
CA ASN A 442 -6.56 4.13 1.41
C ASN A 442 -7.50 5.34 1.30
N SER A 443 -7.77 6.01 2.42
CA SER A 443 -8.76 7.11 2.47
C SER A 443 -8.23 8.36 3.17
N ARG A 444 -7.13 8.26 3.92
CA ARG A 444 -6.63 9.35 4.75
C ARG A 444 -5.92 10.41 3.91
N THR A 445 -6.48 11.62 3.89
CA THR A 445 -5.74 12.82 3.49
C THR A 445 -4.83 13.28 4.63
N LEU A 446 -3.58 13.57 4.31
CA LEU A 446 -2.57 14.01 5.27
C LEU A 446 -2.41 15.53 5.22
N ASN A 447 -2.33 16.14 6.40
CA ASN A 447 -1.91 17.52 6.57
C ASN A 447 -0.60 17.54 7.37
N LEU A 448 0.51 17.67 6.67
CA LEU A 448 1.85 17.45 7.20
C LEU A 448 2.49 18.78 7.61
N ALA A 449 3.06 18.80 8.81
CA ALA A 449 3.86 19.89 9.34
C ALA A 449 5.12 19.32 10.03
N MET A 450 6.19 20.10 10.05
CA MET A 450 7.41 19.75 10.77
C MET A 450 7.52 20.63 12.00
N THR A 451 7.54 20.04 13.20
CA THR A 451 7.59 20.79 14.46
C THR A 451 8.79 20.37 15.29
N VAL A 452 9.45 21.36 15.89
CA VAL A 452 10.53 21.11 16.85
C VAL A 452 9.92 20.59 18.15
N VAL A 453 10.16 19.32 18.46
CA VAL A 453 9.68 18.68 19.71
C VAL A 453 10.71 18.74 20.84
N SER A 454 11.99 18.91 20.50
CA SER A 454 13.09 19.03 21.46
C SER A 454 14.23 19.83 20.84
N SER A 455 14.84 20.74 21.61
CA SER A 455 15.99 21.55 21.18
C SER A 455 16.79 22.01 22.40
N PRO A 456 18.13 22.13 22.31
CA PRO A 456 18.93 22.83 23.31
C PRO A 456 18.51 24.29 23.50
N ASP A 457 17.99 24.92 22.45
CA ASP A 457 17.32 26.21 22.52
C ASP A 457 15.82 26.01 22.75
N ALA A 458 15.38 26.23 23.99
CA ALA A 458 13.98 26.09 24.40
C ALA A 458 13.04 27.03 23.62
N GLY A 459 13.53 28.14 23.07
CA GLY A 459 12.73 29.06 22.26
C GLY A 459 12.31 28.49 20.91
N LEU A 460 12.96 27.42 20.45
CA LEU A 460 12.62 26.73 19.21
C LEU A 460 11.54 25.64 19.41
N VAL A 461 11.35 25.13 20.63
CA VAL A 461 10.38 24.06 20.88
C VAL A 461 8.95 24.55 20.58
N GLY A 462 8.20 23.75 19.82
CA GLY A 462 6.87 24.08 19.33
C GLY A 462 6.87 24.92 18.05
N GLN A 463 8.02 25.39 17.56
CA GLN A 463 8.08 26.09 16.28
C GLN A 463 7.89 25.13 15.10
N GLU A 464 7.12 25.60 14.13
CA GLU A 464 6.93 24.92 12.85
C GLU A 464 8.03 25.34 11.86
N LEU A 465 8.76 24.34 11.37
CA LEU A 465 9.83 24.51 10.41
C LEU A 465 9.29 24.40 8.98
N PRO A 466 9.63 25.36 8.09
CA PRO A 466 9.26 25.23 6.70
C PRO A 466 10.09 24.16 5.98
N PHE A 467 9.50 23.54 4.97
CA PHE A 467 10.16 22.69 3.98
C PHE A 467 9.93 23.25 2.57
N PHE A 468 10.71 22.78 1.60
CA PHE A 468 10.68 23.29 0.24
C PHE A 468 10.15 22.24 -0.73
N GLN A 469 8.96 22.47 -1.28
CA GLN A 469 8.41 21.65 -2.34
C GLN A 469 9.07 22.06 -3.66
N ILE A 470 9.70 21.08 -4.32
CA ILE A 470 10.37 21.26 -5.60
C ILE A 470 9.64 20.55 -6.75
N GLY A 471 8.72 19.63 -6.46
CA GLY A 471 7.98 18.86 -7.46
C GLY A 471 6.58 18.45 -6.99
N GLY A 472 5.77 18.02 -7.95
CA GLY A 472 4.50 17.34 -7.76
C GLY A 472 4.48 16.01 -8.53
N ASP A 473 3.29 15.50 -8.82
CA ASP A 473 3.08 14.15 -9.37
C ASP A 473 3.81 13.90 -10.71
N GLN A 474 3.91 14.94 -11.55
CA GLN A 474 4.47 14.86 -12.91
C GLN A 474 5.80 15.63 -13.07
N GLY A 475 6.54 15.81 -11.98
CA GLY A 475 7.92 16.33 -12.01
C GLY A 475 8.10 17.65 -11.27
N PHE A 476 9.12 18.42 -11.65
CA PHE A 476 9.46 19.67 -10.96
C PHE A 476 8.39 20.75 -11.11
N LEU A 477 8.17 21.50 -10.04
CA LEU A 477 7.38 22.72 -10.09
C LEU A 477 8.12 23.79 -10.90
N PRO A 478 7.41 24.72 -11.57
CA PRO A 478 8.03 25.83 -12.26
C PRO A 478 8.82 26.76 -11.31
N LYS A 479 8.49 26.74 -10.02
CA LYS A 479 9.22 27.43 -8.94
C LYS A 479 9.15 26.62 -7.65
N VAL A 480 10.23 26.69 -6.87
CA VAL A 480 10.25 26.12 -5.50
C VAL A 480 9.24 26.85 -4.63
N ALA A 481 8.42 26.10 -3.90
CA ALA A 481 7.47 26.62 -2.94
C ALA A 481 7.93 26.31 -1.51
N MET A 482 7.98 27.34 -0.66
CA MET A 482 8.19 27.16 0.78
C MET A 482 6.85 26.82 1.44
N ILE A 483 6.77 25.66 2.07
CA ILE A 483 5.59 25.13 2.74
C ILE A 483 5.87 25.07 4.24
N ARG A 484 4.93 25.54 5.07
CA ARG A 484 4.99 25.33 6.52
C ARG A 484 4.18 24.08 6.89
N THR A 485 2.90 24.13 6.54
CA THR A 485 1.95 23.02 6.62
C THR A 485 1.43 22.71 5.22
N GLY A 486 1.43 21.45 4.81
CA GLY A 486 1.08 21.01 3.45
C GLY A 486 0.05 19.87 3.43
N PHE A 487 -0.88 19.94 2.49
CA PHE A 487 -1.90 18.90 2.27
C PHE A 487 -1.45 17.88 1.22
N MET A 488 -1.78 16.61 1.45
CA MET A 488 -1.53 15.50 0.54
C MET A 488 -2.73 14.56 0.57
N ALA A 489 -3.51 14.55 -0.52
CA ALA A 489 -4.63 13.62 -0.66
C ALA A 489 -4.13 12.18 -0.82
N SER A 490 -4.96 11.20 -0.43
CA SER A 490 -4.75 9.81 -0.84
C SER A 490 -5.13 9.68 -2.32
N LEU A 491 -4.45 8.80 -3.05
CA LEU A 491 -4.68 8.55 -4.47
C LEU A 491 -5.31 7.17 -4.68
#